data_AF-A0A3S9E9A2-F1
#
_entry.id   AF-A0A3S9E9A2-F1
#
_cell.length_a   1.000
_cell.length_b   1.000
_cell.length_c   1.000
_cell.angle_alpha   90.00
_cell.angle_beta   90.00
_cell.angle_gamma   90.00
#
_symmetry.space_group_name_H-M   'P 1'
#
loop_
_entity.id
_entity.type
_entity.pdbx_description
1 polymer ?
#
loop_
_entity_poly.entity_id
_entity_poly.type
_entity_poly.pdbx_seq_one_letter_code
_entity_poly.pdbx_strand_id
1 'polypeptide(L)'
;MSNPEGPAMASGSANPDTTDIDAGILDRMIEIRRHLHRNPELSNREANTQRYLRQMLVDQGIADIRDVAGFGLAVDIVGTGKPSNRKLAIRADIDALPIEEESGVEFASMNPGVMHACGHDAHASMAFAVAAHLHQSRDDFGGTVRLFFQPAEEDEPSGGKRVVEEGLLDDIDAAICVHVDPYTPTGKIAVSSGPYTLACDTFDVFVTGSAAHAAKPYEGIDAIAVACAMVGELQKIVSREIDPYDPLVISVTGINGGNAYNVIAGKVTLKGTIRSGSDATRERAWRRVRAILEAIATAHGASVQLDIHKGEPGVVNDVEMTELIVASAKACIGVDNVLSTPGWTIADDFGYYSEKCPSVYFRLGIRNEAVGSVFPLHHARFRVDEAALKVGAATLVSAATSFLSMHREN
;
A
#
# COMPACT_ATOMS: atom_id res chain seq x y z
N MET A 1 40.08 26.94 49.40
CA MET A 1 40.82 26.99 48.13
C MET A 1 39.79 27.07 47.03
N SER A 2 40.00 28.02 46.14
CA SER A 2 39.17 28.50 45.05
C SER A 2 39.08 27.53 43.87
N ASN A 3 37.96 27.60 43.15
CA ASN A 3 37.67 27.01 41.83
C ASN A 3 38.78 27.26 40.78
N PRO A 4 38.72 26.55 39.63
CA PRO A 4 38.07 27.21 38.50
C PRO A 4 37.03 26.35 37.78
N GLU A 5 35.95 27.03 37.42
CA GLU A 5 34.87 26.61 36.54
C GLU A 5 35.39 26.36 35.11
N GLY A 6 34.92 25.28 34.48
CA GLY A 6 35.05 25.05 33.05
C GLY A 6 33.88 25.68 32.28
N PRO A 7 34.07 26.09 31.02
CA PRO A 7 33.14 26.97 30.33
C PRO A 7 31.82 26.27 30.01
N ALA A 8 30.72 26.93 30.36
CA ALA A 8 29.38 26.59 29.89
C ALA A 8 29.35 26.74 28.36
N MET A 9 29.27 25.60 27.66
CA MET A 9 28.89 25.58 26.25
C MET A 9 27.43 26.03 26.18
N ALA A 10 27.22 27.20 25.59
CA ALA A 10 25.90 27.66 25.21
C ALA A 10 25.27 26.62 24.29
N SER A 11 24.30 25.87 24.82
CA SER A 11 23.37 25.11 24.01
C SER A 11 22.52 26.11 23.24
N GLY A 12 22.95 26.43 22.02
CA GLY A 12 22.05 27.01 21.03
C GLY A 12 20.95 25.98 20.80
N SER A 13 19.80 26.19 21.44
CA SER A 13 18.57 25.50 21.08
C SER A 13 18.17 25.99 19.69
N ALA A 14 18.65 25.30 18.66
CA ALA A 14 17.97 25.32 17.38
C ALA A 14 16.55 24.83 17.65
N ASN A 15 15.56 25.69 17.44
CA ASN A 15 14.16 25.28 17.40
C ASN A 15 14.06 24.08 16.42
N PRO A 16 13.23 23.07 16.69
CA PRO A 16 12.88 22.12 15.66
C PRO A 16 12.28 22.92 14.49
N ASP A 17 12.86 22.83 13.30
CA ASP A 17 12.24 23.28 12.05
C ASP A 17 11.01 22.40 11.84
N THR A 18 9.94 22.70 12.55
CA THR A 18 8.62 22.16 12.24
C THR A 18 8.25 22.76 10.89
N THR A 19 8.17 21.92 9.85
CA THR A 19 7.60 22.31 8.57
C THR A 19 6.20 22.87 8.80
N ASP A 20 6.11 24.21 8.84
CA ASP A 20 4.89 24.92 9.19
C ASP A 20 4.07 25.09 7.91
N ILE A 21 3.18 24.12 7.66
CA ILE A 21 2.24 24.18 6.55
C ILE A 21 1.18 25.23 6.91
N ASP A 22 0.94 26.18 6.00
CA ASP A 22 -0.05 27.23 6.17
C ASP A 22 -1.40 26.67 6.66
N ALA A 23 -1.99 27.31 7.67
CA ALA A 23 -3.23 26.84 8.29
C ALA A 23 -4.38 26.75 7.27
N GLY A 24 -4.43 27.64 6.27
CA GLY A 24 -5.43 27.59 5.21
C GLY A 24 -5.27 26.36 4.30
N ILE A 25 -4.03 25.91 4.05
CA ILE A 25 -3.78 24.63 3.36
C ILE A 25 -4.25 23.45 4.21
N LEU A 26 -3.96 23.47 5.52
CA LEU A 26 -4.38 22.38 6.42
C LEU A 26 -5.91 22.30 6.55
N ASP A 27 -6.61 23.42 6.63
CA ASP A 27 -8.07 23.46 6.63
C ASP A 27 -8.62 22.89 5.32
N ARG A 28 -8.04 23.32 4.18
CA ARG A 28 -8.45 22.81 2.86
C ARG A 28 -8.18 21.32 2.69
N MET A 29 -7.10 20.79 3.26
CA MET A 29 -6.82 19.36 3.30
C MET A 29 -7.97 18.60 3.99
N ILE A 30 -8.44 19.06 5.14
CA ILE A 30 -9.57 18.42 5.84
C ILE A 30 -10.86 18.52 5.02
N GLU A 31 -11.13 19.67 4.38
CA GLU A 31 -12.30 19.82 3.51
C GLU A 31 -12.28 18.84 2.34
N ILE A 32 -11.13 18.69 1.68
CA ILE A 32 -10.93 17.75 0.56
C ILE A 32 -11.15 16.33 1.04
N ARG A 33 -10.53 15.93 2.15
CA ARG A 33 -10.70 14.59 2.73
C ARG A 33 -12.17 14.28 2.96
N ARG A 34 -12.92 15.19 3.60
CA ARG A 34 -14.35 15.02 3.88
C ARG A 34 -15.22 15.09 2.62
N HIS A 35 -14.78 15.77 1.56
CA HIS A 35 -15.46 15.73 0.27
C HIS A 35 -15.30 14.35 -0.39
N LEU A 36 -14.07 13.84 -0.47
CA LEU A 36 -13.78 12.53 -1.02
C LEU A 36 -14.50 11.42 -0.23
N HIS A 37 -14.47 11.48 1.10
CA HIS A 37 -15.19 10.53 1.96
C HIS A 37 -16.70 10.46 1.67
N ARG A 38 -17.34 11.61 1.40
CA ARG A 38 -18.76 11.69 1.03
C ARG A 38 -19.06 11.18 -0.37
N ASN A 39 -18.08 11.21 -1.27
CA ASN A 39 -18.27 10.90 -2.69
C ASN A 39 -17.29 9.80 -3.14
N PRO A 40 -17.27 8.63 -2.46
CA PRO A 40 -16.32 7.59 -2.77
C PRO A 40 -16.67 6.92 -4.11
N GLU A 41 -15.64 6.58 -4.89
CA GLU A 41 -15.75 5.89 -6.17
C GLU A 41 -14.89 4.64 -6.18
N LEU A 42 -15.43 3.56 -6.75
CA LEU A 42 -14.73 2.28 -6.85
C LEU A 42 -13.52 2.39 -7.80
N SER A 43 -12.57 1.48 -7.58
CA SER A 43 -11.44 1.24 -8.46
C SER A 43 -11.86 1.20 -9.94
N ASN A 44 -11.10 1.86 -10.81
CA ASN A 44 -11.37 2.00 -12.25
C ASN A 44 -12.69 2.72 -12.60
N ARG A 45 -13.23 3.54 -11.69
CA ARG A 45 -14.45 4.35 -11.88
C ARG A 45 -14.38 5.73 -11.19
N GLU A 46 -13.18 6.22 -10.89
CA GLU A 46 -12.89 7.38 -10.05
C GLU A 46 -12.97 8.73 -10.79
N ALA A 47 -13.90 8.85 -11.75
CA ALA A 47 -13.97 10.00 -12.66
C ALA A 47 -14.34 11.31 -11.96
N ASN A 48 -15.16 11.26 -10.91
CA ASN A 48 -15.53 12.45 -10.14
C ASN A 48 -14.43 12.84 -9.15
N THR A 49 -13.81 11.86 -8.50
CA THR A 49 -12.63 12.04 -7.64
C THR A 49 -11.48 12.69 -8.40
N GLN A 50 -11.13 12.16 -9.58
CA GLN A 50 -10.12 12.73 -10.47
C GLN A 50 -10.43 14.20 -10.81
N ARG A 51 -11.67 14.48 -11.23
CA ARG A 51 -12.09 15.84 -11.60
C ARG A 51 -12.02 16.80 -10.42
N TYR A 52 -12.45 16.35 -9.24
CA TYR A 52 -12.43 17.16 -8.04
C TYR A 52 -11.00 17.50 -7.62
N LEU A 53 -10.11 16.50 -7.51
CA LEU A 53 -8.69 16.71 -7.17
C LEU A 53 -8.00 17.65 -8.16
N ARG A 54 -8.25 17.48 -9.46
CA ARG A 54 -7.76 18.39 -10.50
C ARG A 54 -8.19 19.84 -10.24
N GLN A 55 -9.47 20.06 -9.93
CA GLN A 55 -9.98 21.39 -9.62
C GLN A 55 -9.30 21.98 -8.37
N MET A 56 -9.11 21.18 -7.32
CA MET A 56 -8.45 21.63 -6.09
C MET A 56 -7.01 22.09 -6.35
N LEU A 57 -6.26 21.36 -7.17
CA LEU A 57 -4.91 21.74 -7.57
C LEU A 57 -4.90 23.02 -8.42
N VAL A 58 -5.82 23.14 -9.38
CA VAL A 58 -5.98 24.36 -10.21
C VAL A 58 -6.29 25.59 -9.35
N ASP A 59 -7.14 25.44 -8.32
CA ASP A 59 -7.47 26.52 -7.40
C ASP A 59 -6.25 27.01 -6.58
N GLN A 60 -5.20 26.19 -6.46
CA GLN A 60 -3.90 26.56 -5.86
C GLN A 60 -2.92 27.17 -6.88
N GLY A 61 -3.33 27.37 -8.13
CA GLY A 61 -2.49 27.88 -9.21
C GLY A 61 -1.64 26.82 -9.92
N ILE A 62 -1.89 25.53 -9.66
CA ILE A 62 -1.15 24.42 -10.26
C ILE A 62 -1.85 24.00 -11.56
N ALA A 63 -1.22 24.25 -12.72
CA ALA A 63 -1.86 24.08 -14.02
C ALA A 63 -1.42 22.83 -14.81
N ASP A 64 -0.15 22.43 -14.70
CA ASP A 64 0.45 21.35 -15.50
C ASP A 64 0.13 19.94 -14.94
N ILE A 65 -1.16 19.60 -14.91
CA ILE A 65 -1.68 18.35 -14.34
C ILE A 65 -2.04 17.38 -15.47
N ARG A 66 -1.40 16.21 -15.49
CA ARG A 66 -1.61 15.14 -16.49
C ARG A 66 -2.61 14.11 -16.00
N ASP A 67 -3.49 13.64 -16.89
CA ASP A 67 -4.27 12.43 -16.64
C ASP A 67 -3.37 11.21 -16.86
N VAL A 68 -3.44 10.23 -15.94
CA VAL A 68 -2.58 9.04 -15.95
C VAL A 68 -3.36 7.82 -15.47
N ALA A 69 -2.94 6.61 -15.83
CA ALA A 69 -3.53 5.35 -15.35
C ALA A 69 -5.06 5.23 -15.51
N GLY A 70 -5.65 5.93 -16.49
CA GLY A 70 -7.09 6.02 -16.72
C GLY A 70 -7.79 7.13 -15.92
N PHE A 71 -7.85 6.99 -14.59
CA PHE A 71 -8.57 7.91 -13.69
C PHE A 71 -7.65 8.64 -12.70
N GLY A 72 -6.34 8.57 -12.88
CA GLY A 72 -5.35 9.21 -12.02
C GLY A 72 -4.94 10.61 -12.47
N LEU A 73 -4.17 11.27 -11.61
CA LEU A 73 -3.47 12.52 -11.94
C LEU A 73 -1.97 12.40 -11.61
N ALA A 74 -1.14 13.02 -12.43
CA ALA A 74 0.26 13.29 -12.11
C ALA A 74 0.58 14.77 -12.28
N VAL A 75 1.28 15.36 -11.31
CA VAL A 75 1.64 16.78 -11.33
C VAL A 75 3.06 17.00 -10.83
N ASP A 76 3.83 17.80 -11.56
CA ASP A 76 5.23 18.11 -11.23
C ASP A 76 5.29 19.49 -10.57
N ILE A 77 5.77 19.53 -9.33
CA ILE A 77 6.07 20.77 -8.61
C ILE A 77 7.57 21.03 -8.71
N VAL A 78 7.93 22.07 -9.47
CA VAL A 78 9.34 22.41 -9.77
C VAL A 78 9.80 23.54 -8.84
N GLY A 79 10.87 23.27 -8.08
CA GLY A 79 11.54 24.28 -7.27
C GLY A 79 12.41 25.20 -8.13
N THR A 80 12.33 26.51 -7.87
CA THR A 80 12.99 27.59 -8.60
C THR A 80 14.08 28.30 -7.79
N GLY A 81 14.16 28.03 -6.49
CA GLY A 81 15.03 28.73 -5.55
C GLY A 81 16.50 28.29 -5.55
N LYS A 82 16.76 27.02 -5.85
CA LYS A 82 18.08 26.40 -5.72
C LYS A 82 18.40 25.50 -6.91
N PRO A 83 19.68 25.29 -7.27
CA PRO A 83 20.05 24.32 -8.30
C PRO A 83 19.88 22.90 -7.75
N SER A 84 19.02 22.11 -8.38
CA SER A 84 18.94 20.66 -8.22
C SER A 84 18.23 20.07 -9.43
N ASN A 85 18.67 18.91 -9.89
CA ASN A 85 18.05 18.15 -10.98
C ASN A 85 17.39 16.86 -10.48
N ARG A 86 17.33 16.66 -9.16
CA ARG A 86 16.70 15.48 -8.57
C ARG A 86 15.19 15.51 -8.74
N LYS A 87 14.59 14.34 -8.91
CA LYS A 87 13.14 14.15 -8.99
C LYS A 87 12.65 13.10 -8.01
N LEU A 88 11.73 13.48 -7.15
CA LEU A 88 11.10 12.61 -6.18
C LEU A 88 9.64 12.36 -6.55
N ALA A 89 9.19 11.13 -6.52
CA ALA A 89 7.77 10.80 -6.60
C ALA A 89 7.14 10.72 -5.21
N ILE A 90 5.92 11.25 -5.05
CA ILE A 90 5.07 11.02 -3.90
C ILE A 90 3.76 10.43 -4.41
N ARG A 91 3.41 9.23 -3.95
CA ARG A 91 2.18 8.52 -4.35
C ARG A 91 1.12 8.63 -3.26
N ALA A 92 -0.10 8.93 -3.68
CA ALA A 92 -1.33 8.76 -2.90
C ALA A 92 -2.37 8.07 -3.79
N ASP A 93 -2.94 6.99 -3.31
CA ASP A 93 -4.11 6.34 -3.90
C ASP A 93 -5.39 7.15 -3.66
N ILE A 94 -6.44 6.89 -4.46
CA ILE A 94 -7.68 7.69 -4.47
C ILE A 94 -8.98 6.89 -4.54
N ASP A 95 -8.92 5.57 -4.73
CA ASP A 95 -10.10 4.71 -4.90
C ASP A 95 -10.72 4.29 -3.56
N ALA A 96 -11.96 3.81 -3.64
CA ALA A 96 -12.75 3.35 -2.51
C ALA A 96 -13.19 1.89 -2.67
N LEU A 97 -13.77 1.33 -1.61
CA LEU A 97 -14.14 -0.09 -1.51
C LEU A 97 -15.66 -0.30 -1.60
N PRO A 98 -16.13 -1.47 -2.08
CA PRO A 98 -17.55 -1.83 -2.15
C PRO A 98 -18.09 -2.26 -0.78
N ILE A 99 -18.12 -1.33 0.16
CA ILE A 99 -18.54 -1.53 1.56
C ILE A 99 -19.64 -0.51 1.90
N GLU A 100 -20.72 -0.98 2.51
CA GLU A 100 -21.74 -0.10 3.10
C GLU A 100 -21.16 0.57 4.35
N GLU A 101 -21.19 1.90 4.39
CA GLU A 101 -20.60 2.66 5.49
C GLU A 101 -21.49 2.65 6.75
N GLU A 102 -20.88 2.32 7.89
CA GLU A 102 -21.49 2.33 9.24
C GLU A 102 -20.65 3.16 10.23
N SER A 103 -19.79 4.05 9.73
CA SER A 103 -18.84 4.83 10.55
C SER A 103 -19.51 5.80 11.53
N GLY A 104 -20.69 6.31 11.16
CA GLY A 104 -21.47 7.28 11.92
C GLY A 104 -20.90 8.72 11.92
N VAL A 105 -19.97 9.04 11.01
CA VAL A 105 -19.45 10.41 10.86
C VAL A 105 -20.44 11.32 10.14
N GLU A 106 -20.38 12.63 10.40
CA GLU A 106 -21.29 13.62 9.78
C GLU A 106 -21.13 13.77 8.26
N PHE A 107 -20.01 13.28 7.73
CA PHE A 107 -19.64 13.31 6.32
C PHE A 107 -19.56 11.88 5.73
N ALA A 108 -20.41 10.96 6.22
CA ALA A 108 -20.50 9.61 5.67
C ALA A 108 -20.82 9.61 4.16
N SER A 109 -20.45 8.53 3.49
CA SER A 109 -20.67 8.27 2.08
C SER A 109 -22.11 8.55 1.66
N MET A 110 -22.25 9.29 0.57
CA MET A 110 -23.51 9.51 -0.14
C MET A 110 -23.71 8.53 -1.29
N ASN A 111 -22.76 7.61 -1.52
CA ASN A 111 -22.81 6.58 -2.55
C ASN A 111 -23.08 5.22 -1.89
N PRO A 112 -24.34 4.71 -1.91
CA PRO A 112 -24.69 3.48 -1.22
C PRO A 112 -23.81 2.30 -1.64
N GLY A 113 -23.35 1.51 -0.67
CA GLY A 113 -22.47 0.37 -0.88
C GLY A 113 -21.02 0.71 -1.23
N VAL A 114 -20.59 1.98 -1.13
CA VAL A 114 -19.21 2.40 -1.40
C VAL A 114 -18.68 3.26 -0.25
N MET A 115 -17.45 2.98 0.20
CA MET A 115 -16.82 3.65 1.35
C MET A 115 -15.29 3.74 1.19
N HIS A 116 -14.70 4.86 1.59
CA HIS A 116 -13.24 4.94 1.82
C HIS A 116 -12.86 4.25 3.13
N ALA A 117 -12.87 2.91 3.12
CA ALA A 117 -12.56 2.07 4.28
C ALA A 117 -11.07 1.72 4.42
N CYS A 118 -10.21 2.22 3.52
CA CYS A 118 -8.75 2.05 3.56
C CYS A 118 -7.99 3.38 3.79
N GLY A 119 -8.69 4.53 3.76
CA GLY A 119 -8.11 5.85 4.04
C GLY A 119 -7.54 6.59 2.83
N HIS A 120 -7.85 6.16 1.60
CA HIS A 120 -7.33 6.79 0.37
C HIS A 120 -7.81 8.25 0.22
N ASP A 121 -8.95 8.61 0.80
CA ASP A 121 -9.40 9.99 0.97
C ASP A 121 -8.43 10.84 1.82
N ALA A 122 -7.86 10.24 2.87
CA ALA A 122 -6.84 10.87 3.69
C ALA A 122 -5.50 10.99 2.94
N HIS A 123 -5.07 9.95 2.22
CA HIS A 123 -3.83 9.95 1.44
C HIS A 123 -3.85 11.05 0.37
N ALA A 124 -4.92 11.09 -0.44
CA ALA A 124 -5.11 12.11 -1.47
C ALA A 124 -5.13 13.52 -0.87
N SER A 125 -5.78 13.73 0.28
CA SER A 125 -5.79 15.04 0.93
C SER A 125 -4.41 15.51 1.40
N MET A 126 -3.60 14.60 1.96
CA MET A 126 -2.23 14.92 2.38
C MET A 126 -1.35 15.23 1.16
N ALA A 127 -1.49 14.48 0.06
CA ALA A 127 -0.79 14.76 -1.18
C ALA A 127 -1.17 16.14 -1.75
N PHE A 128 -2.45 16.53 -1.70
CA PHE A 128 -2.87 17.89 -2.03
C PHE A 128 -2.15 18.94 -1.16
N ALA A 129 -2.10 18.74 0.16
CA ALA A 129 -1.44 19.68 1.07
C ALA A 129 0.05 19.84 0.76
N VAL A 130 0.72 18.73 0.45
CA VAL A 130 2.13 18.71 0.02
C VAL A 130 2.31 19.49 -1.29
N ALA A 131 1.47 19.23 -2.31
CA ALA A 131 1.52 19.93 -3.59
C ALA A 131 1.32 21.44 -3.43
N ALA A 132 0.30 21.84 -2.67
CA ALA A 132 -0.03 23.24 -2.41
C ALA A 132 1.10 23.95 -1.67
N HIS A 133 1.63 23.34 -0.60
CA HIS A 133 2.71 23.93 0.19
C HIS A 133 3.98 24.10 -0.66
N LEU A 134 4.42 23.04 -1.34
CA LEU A 134 5.62 23.10 -2.19
C LEU A 134 5.44 24.07 -3.37
N HIS A 135 4.23 24.22 -3.90
CA HIS A 135 3.99 25.20 -4.95
C HIS A 135 4.13 26.64 -4.43
N GLN A 136 3.67 26.91 -3.20
CA GLN A 136 3.81 28.22 -2.55
C GLN A 136 5.27 28.51 -2.15
N SER A 137 6.02 27.51 -1.70
CA SER A 137 7.43 27.62 -1.29
C SER A 137 8.43 27.24 -2.40
N ARG A 138 8.02 27.25 -3.67
CA ARG A 138 8.86 26.82 -4.80
C ARG A 138 10.17 27.62 -4.92
N ASP A 139 10.19 28.85 -4.43
CA ASP A 139 11.37 29.70 -4.42
C ASP A 139 12.38 29.35 -3.29
N ASP A 140 12.09 28.36 -2.45
CA ASP A 140 12.94 27.93 -1.33
C ASP A 140 13.74 26.64 -1.61
N PHE A 141 13.40 25.90 -2.68
CA PHE A 141 14.04 24.64 -3.03
C PHE A 141 14.34 24.52 -4.54
N GLY A 142 15.05 23.46 -4.92
CA GLY A 142 15.36 23.11 -6.29
C GLY A 142 14.94 21.69 -6.63
N GLY A 143 14.93 21.31 -7.90
CA GLY A 143 14.54 19.97 -8.33
C GLY A 143 13.03 19.85 -8.51
N THR A 144 12.51 18.62 -8.51
CA THR A 144 11.10 18.37 -8.83
C THR A 144 10.48 17.34 -7.90
N VAL A 145 9.25 17.63 -7.42
CA VAL A 145 8.40 16.63 -6.77
C VAL A 145 7.25 16.29 -7.72
N ARG A 146 7.18 15.04 -8.18
CA ARG A 146 6.05 14.52 -8.93
C ARG A 146 5.05 13.89 -7.96
N LEU A 147 3.87 14.47 -7.83
CA LEU A 147 2.79 13.87 -7.06
C LEU A 147 1.89 13.03 -7.96
N PHE A 148 1.59 11.82 -7.51
CA PHE A 148 0.62 10.92 -8.11
C PHE A 148 -0.62 10.83 -7.23
N PHE A 149 -1.77 11.09 -7.85
CA PHE A 149 -3.09 10.73 -7.33
C PHE A 149 -3.53 9.50 -8.11
N GLN A 150 -3.17 8.32 -7.60
CA GLN A 150 -3.24 7.05 -8.31
C GLN A 150 -4.62 6.39 -8.11
N PRO A 151 -5.28 5.92 -9.18
CA PRO A 151 -6.53 5.16 -9.10
C PRO A 151 -6.26 3.68 -8.81
N ALA A 152 -7.32 2.92 -8.60
CA ALA A 152 -7.34 1.46 -8.69
C ALA A 152 -6.19 0.74 -7.96
N GLU A 153 -5.98 1.07 -6.69
CA GLU A 153 -5.10 0.29 -5.82
C GLU A 153 -5.77 -1.04 -5.43
N GLU A 154 -7.08 -0.99 -5.13
CA GLU A 154 -7.81 -2.11 -4.52
C GLU A 154 -8.34 -3.14 -5.54
N ASP A 155 -8.15 -2.92 -6.85
CA ASP A 155 -8.67 -3.82 -7.89
C ASP A 155 -7.86 -3.79 -9.20
N GLU A 156 -7.99 -4.87 -9.96
CA GLU A 156 -7.38 -5.00 -11.28
C GLU A 156 -8.28 -4.40 -12.39
N PRO A 157 -7.72 -3.77 -13.43
CA PRO A 157 -6.28 -3.58 -13.64
C PRO A 157 -5.69 -2.49 -12.72
N SER A 158 -4.59 -2.83 -12.04
CA SER A 158 -3.94 -1.98 -11.01
C SER A 158 -3.45 -0.63 -11.56
N GLY A 159 -3.66 0.43 -10.79
CA GLY A 159 -3.18 1.78 -11.12
C GLY A 159 -1.67 1.92 -11.02
N GLY A 160 -1.03 1.35 -10.00
CA GLY A 160 0.42 1.39 -9.82
C GLY A 160 1.15 0.71 -10.96
N LYS A 161 0.60 -0.41 -11.45
CA LYS A 161 1.10 -1.07 -12.66
C LYS A 161 1.00 -0.18 -13.89
N ARG A 162 -0.13 0.49 -14.11
CA ARG A 162 -0.32 1.41 -15.24
C ARG A 162 0.63 2.61 -15.17
N VAL A 163 0.87 3.17 -13.98
CA VAL A 163 1.84 4.27 -13.80
C VAL A 163 3.21 3.88 -14.33
N VAL A 164 3.63 2.66 -14.03
CA VAL A 164 4.89 2.09 -14.53
C VAL A 164 4.85 1.83 -16.03
N GLU A 165 3.79 1.22 -16.55
CA GLU A 165 3.64 0.92 -17.99
C GLU A 165 3.57 2.18 -18.86
N GLU A 166 3.07 3.29 -18.33
CA GLU A 166 3.03 4.61 -18.97
C GLU A 166 4.39 5.35 -18.93
N GLY A 167 5.43 4.77 -18.30
CA GLY A 167 6.78 5.34 -18.24
C GLY A 167 6.91 6.54 -17.29
N LEU A 168 5.97 6.71 -16.36
CA LEU A 168 5.90 7.91 -15.51
C LEU A 168 6.94 7.94 -14.38
N LEU A 169 7.71 6.85 -14.21
CA LEU A 169 8.80 6.73 -13.25
C LEU A 169 10.19 6.70 -13.90
N ASP A 170 10.29 6.75 -15.24
CA ASP A 170 11.56 6.57 -15.96
C ASP A 170 12.59 7.67 -15.65
N ASP A 171 12.14 8.85 -15.23
CA ASP A 171 12.95 10.01 -14.86
C ASP A 171 12.94 10.32 -13.36
N ILE A 172 12.43 9.41 -12.52
CA ILE A 172 12.30 9.57 -11.07
C ILE A 172 13.50 8.93 -10.35
N ASP A 173 14.11 9.65 -9.41
CA ASP A 173 15.25 9.15 -8.63
C ASP A 173 14.81 8.28 -7.44
N ALA A 174 13.66 8.58 -6.84
CA ALA A 174 13.09 7.81 -5.72
C ALA A 174 11.59 8.06 -5.56
N ALA A 175 10.90 7.20 -4.81
CA ALA A 175 9.47 7.35 -4.51
C ALA A 175 9.14 7.24 -3.01
N ILE A 176 8.10 7.95 -2.57
CA ILE A 176 7.58 7.93 -1.20
C ILE A 176 6.08 7.64 -1.23
N CYS A 177 5.63 6.75 -0.35
CA CYS A 177 4.22 6.48 -0.08
C CYS A 177 3.94 6.54 1.42
N VAL A 178 2.78 7.08 1.79
CA VAL A 178 2.26 7.04 3.15
C VAL A 178 0.93 6.29 3.16
N HIS A 179 0.73 5.46 4.17
CA HIS A 179 -0.56 4.81 4.43
C HIS A 179 -1.00 5.04 5.88
N VAL A 180 -2.29 5.28 6.12
CA VAL A 180 -2.83 5.40 7.47
C VAL A 180 -2.83 4.06 8.20
N ASP A 181 -2.57 4.05 9.49
CA ASP A 181 -2.41 2.85 10.33
C ASP A 181 -3.38 2.87 11.53
N PRO A 182 -4.45 2.05 11.50
CA PRO A 182 -5.45 1.99 12.58
C PRO A 182 -4.96 1.26 13.84
N TYR A 183 -3.76 0.69 13.82
CA TYR A 183 -3.16 -0.02 14.95
C TYR A 183 -2.17 0.85 15.73
N THR A 184 -1.61 1.87 15.09
CA THR A 184 -0.63 2.78 15.69
C THR A 184 -1.32 4.04 16.25
N PRO A 185 -0.98 4.49 17.49
CA PRO A 185 -1.54 5.71 18.06
C PRO A 185 -1.40 6.94 17.16
N THR A 186 -2.44 7.79 17.19
CA THR A 186 -2.55 9.00 16.37
C THR A 186 -1.29 9.86 16.40
N GLY A 187 -0.82 10.24 15.21
CA GLY A 187 0.29 11.18 15.02
C GLY A 187 1.69 10.57 15.15
N LYS A 188 1.81 9.25 15.27
CA LYS A 188 3.10 8.55 15.21
C LYS A 188 3.41 8.07 13.80
N ILE A 189 4.69 7.98 13.47
CA ILE A 189 5.17 7.43 12.19
C ILE A 189 5.81 6.07 12.45
N ALA A 190 5.46 5.07 11.64
CA ALA A 190 6.02 3.73 11.68
C ALA A 190 6.74 3.41 10.36
N VAL A 191 8.01 3.04 10.42
CA VAL A 191 8.82 2.72 9.22
C VAL A 191 9.99 1.82 9.57
N SER A 192 10.36 0.92 8.66
CA SER A 192 11.60 0.13 8.70
C SER A 192 12.05 -0.18 7.28
N SER A 193 13.34 -0.47 7.09
CA SER A 193 13.90 -0.86 5.79
C SER A 193 13.68 -2.35 5.49
N GLY A 194 13.86 -2.72 4.23
CA GLY A 194 13.66 -4.08 3.74
C GLY A 194 12.20 -4.37 3.35
N PRO A 195 11.81 -5.66 3.23
CA PRO A 195 10.44 -6.05 2.90
C PRO A 195 9.42 -5.43 3.87
N TYR A 196 8.47 -4.67 3.32
CA TYR A 196 7.51 -3.88 4.09
C TYR A 196 6.04 -4.26 3.81
N THR A 197 5.75 -4.77 2.62
CA THR A 197 4.51 -5.50 2.29
C THR A 197 4.86 -6.82 1.59
N LEU A 198 3.88 -7.71 1.43
CA LEU A 198 4.08 -9.00 0.75
C LEU A 198 3.57 -8.93 -0.68
N ALA A 199 4.27 -9.58 -1.60
CA ALA A 199 3.76 -9.79 -2.95
C ALA A 199 2.44 -10.59 -2.90
N CYS A 200 1.58 -10.39 -3.89
CA CYS A 200 0.32 -11.11 -4.05
C CYS A 200 0.34 -11.91 -5.35
N ASP A 201 0.06 -13.21 -5.27
CA ASP A 201 -0.31 -14.01 -6.42
C ASP A 201 -1.63 -14.73 -6.19
N THR A 202 -2.31 -15.07 -7.27
CA THR A 202 -3.48 -15.94 -7.23
C THR A 202 -3.20 -17.23 -7.99
N PHE A 203 -3.93 -18.29 -7.64
CA PHE A 203 -3.85 -19.54 -8.37
C PHE A 203 -5.20 -20.25 -8.46
N ASP A 204 -5.40 -20.93 -9.58
CA ASP A 204 -6.53 -21.81 -9.84
C ASP A 204 -6.01 -23.23 -10.11
N VAL A 205 -6.69 -24.22 -9.51
CA VAL A 205 -6.36 -25.64 -9.64
C VAL A 205 -7.57 -26.39 -10.15
N PHE A 206 -7.40 -27.15 -11.22
CA PHE A 206 -8.43 -28.02 -11.78
C PHE A 206 -8.02 -29.47 -11.60
N VAL A 207 -8.65 -30.17 -10.67
CA VAL A 207 -8.42 -31.59 -10.38
C VAL A 207 -9.39 -32.42 -11.21
N THR A 208 -8.87 -33.35 -12.01
CA THR A 208 -9.67 -34.27 -12.83
C THR A 208 -9.40 -35.72 -12.42
N GLY A 209 -10.44 -36.38 -11.93
CA GLY A 209 -10.50 -37.81 -11.66
C GLY A 209 -11.50 -38.50 -12.60
N SER A 210 -12.31 -39.40 -12.05
CA SER A 210 -13.36 -40.10 -12.79
C SER A 210 -14.55 -40.39 -11.88
N ALA A 211 -15.75 -40.06 -12.34
CA ALA A 211 -16.96 -40.29 -11.56
C ALA A 211 -17.29 -41.79 -11.44
N ALA A 212 -17.88 -42.18 -10.32
CA ALA A 212 -18.35 -43.54 -10.07
C ALA A 212 -19.56 -43.53 -9.12
N HIS A 213 -20.26 -44.66 -9.03
CA HIS A 213 -21.26 -44.83 -7.99
C HIS A 213 -20.56 -44.84 -6.62
N ALA A 214 -21.08 -44.10 -5.64
CA ALA A 214 -20.46 -43.97 -4.32
C ALA A 214 -20.27 -45.32 -3.56
N ALA A 215 -21.07 -46.34 -3.85
CA ALA A 215 -20.93 -47.69 -3.27
C ALA A 215 -19.90 -48.57 -4.00
N LYS A 216 -19.32 -48.07 -5.11
CA LYS A 216 -18.31 -48.75 -5.93
C LYS A 216 -17.12 -47.82 -6.21
N PRO A 217 -16.42 -47.36 -5.15
CA PRO A 217 -15.36 -46.36 -5.30
C PRO A 217 -14.18 -46.83 -6.16
N TYR A 218 -13.97 -48.15 -6.27
CA TYR A 218 -12.90 -48.75 -7.09
C TYR A 218 -13.12 -48.61 -8.61
N GLU A 219 -14.30 -48.17 -9.07
CA GLU A 219 -14.60 -47.96 -10.50
C GLU A 219 -14.26 -46.54 -10.97
N GLY A 220 -13.82 -45.64 -10.07
CA GLY A 220 -13.51 -44.25 -10.37
C GLY A 220 -12.33 -43.70 -9.59
N ILE A 221 -12.12 -42.39 -9.70
CA ILE A 221 -11.05 -41.65 -9.02
C ILE A 221 -11.70 -40.43 -8.39
N ASP A 222 -11.78 -40.43 -7.06
CA ASP A 222 -12.47 -39.40 -6.30
C ASP A 222 -11.68 -38.10 -6.27
N ALA A 223 -12.09 -37.13 -7.09
CA ALA A 223 -11.44 -35.83 -7.17
C ALA A 223 -11.56 -35.04 -5.86
N ILE A 224 -12.59 -35.26 -5.03
CA ILE A 224 -12.73 -34.58 -3.73
C ILE A 224 -11.66 -35.09 -2.78
N ALA A 225 -11.47 -36.41 -2.69
CA ALA A 225 -10.44 -37.01 -1.86
C ALA A 225 -9.03 -36.51 -2.25
N VAL A 226 -8.74 -36.45 -3.55
CA VAL A 226 -7.48 -35.92 -4.08
C VAL A 226 -7.30 -34.43 -3.73
N ALA A 227 -8.33 -33.62 -3.92
CA ALA A 227 -8.28 -32.20 -3.59
C ALA A 227 -8.06 -31.95 -2.08
N CYS A 228 -8.70 -32.74 -1.21
CA CYS A 228 -8.47 -32.66 0.24
C CYS A 228 -7.01 -32.99 0.61
N ALA A 229 -6.41 -34.01 -0.02
CA ALA A 229 -5.00 -34.32 0.16
C ALA A 229 -4.10 -33.18 -0.29
N MET A 230 -4.38 -32.58 -1.46
CA MET A 230 -3.69 -31.40 -1.97
C MET A 230 -3.73 -30.23 -0.98
N VAL A 231 -4.91 -29.85 -0.50
CA VAL A 231 -5.07 -28.73 0.45
C VAL A 231 -4.24 -28.96 1.71
N GLY A 232 -4.23 -30.19 2.25
CA GLY A 232 -3.45 -30.54 3.43
C GLY A 232 -1.93 -30.46 3.21
N GLU A 233 -1.44 -30.95 2.07
CA GLU A 233 0.00 -30.93 1.77
C GLU A 233 0.52 -29.53 1.44
N LEU A 234 -0.29 -28.66 0.82
CA LEU A 234 0.10 -27.26 0.56
C LEU A 234 0.50 -26.52 1.85
N GLN A 235 -0.13 -26.83 2.98
CA GLN A 235 0.19 -26.21 4.29
C GLN A 235 1.59 -26.58 4.79
N LYS A 236 2.15 -27.69 4.29
CA LYS A 236 3.49 -28.13 4.67
C LYS A 236 4.60 -27.34 3.98
N ILE A 237 4.30 -26.69 2.85
CA ILE A 237 5.24 -25.75 2.22
C ILE A 237 5.61 -24.67 3.23
N VAL A 238 4.61 -23.95 3.74
CA VAL A 238 4.81 -22.86 4.71
C VAL A 238 5.44 -23.39 5.99
N SER A 239 4.88 -24.45 6.57
CA SER A 239 5.30 -24.88 7.91
C SER A 239 6.67 -25.58 7.96
N ARG A 240 7.13 -26.23 6.88
CA ARG A 240 8.35 -27.06 6.87
C ARG A 240 9.46 -26.59 5.94
N GLU A 241 9.16 -25.74 4.97
CA GLU A 241 10.11 -25.41 3.91
C GLU A 241 10.49 -23.92 3.82
N ILE A 242 9.89 -23.06 4.64
CA ILE A 242 10.07 -21.61 4.57
C ILE A 242 10.82 -21.07 5.78
N ASP A 243 11.69 -20.10 5.52
CA ASP A 243 12.34 -19.32 6.56
C ASP A 243 11.28 -18.41 7.23
N PRO A 244 11.04 -18.52 8.55
CA PRO A 244 10.08 -17.66 9.23
C PRO A 244 10.42 -16.15 9.14
N TYR A 245 11.65 -15.78 8.78
CA TYR A 245 12.04 -14.38 8.55
C TYR A 245 11.81 -13.88 7.12
N ASP A 246 11.49 -14.77 6.18
CA ASP A 246 11.03 -14.43 4.82
C ASP A 246 9.64 -15.05 4.60
N PRO A 247 8.59 -14.35 5.05
CA PRO A 247 7.27 -14.95 5.23
C PRO A 247 6.66 -15.44 3.91
N LEU A 248 6.01 -16.60 3.98
CA LEU A 248 5.13 -17.14 2.94
C LEU A 248 3.77 -17.45 3.54
N VAL A 249 2.71 -17.04 2.87
CA VAL A 249 1.34 -17.48 3.16
C VAL A 249 0.76 -18.13 1.92
N ILE A 250 0.20 -19.33 2.06
CA ILE A 250 -0.57 -19.99 1.00
C ILE A 250 -1.96 -20.25 1.55
N SER A 251 -2.97 -19.63 0.97
CA SER A 251 -4.36 -19.82 1.37
C SER A 251 -5.16 -20.41 0.22
N VAL A 252 -5.79 -21.57 0.45
CA VAL A 252 -6.84 -22.08 -0.45
C VAL A 252 -8.16 -21.47 0.03
N THR A 253 -8.73 -20.60 -0.78
CA THR A 253 -9.88 -19.76 -0.41
C THR A 253 -11.18 -20.23 -1.05
N GLY A 254 -11.12 -21.22 -1.94
CA GLY A 254 -12.31 -21.87 -2.49
C GLY A 254 -12.05 -23.32 -2.89
N ILE A 255 -13.07 -24.16 -2.68
CA ILE A 255 -13.14 -25.55 -3.14
C ILE A 255 -14.54 -25.81 -3.66
N ASN A 256 -14.67 -26.35 -4.87
CA ASN A 256 -15.95 -26.69 -5.47
C ASN A 256 -15.86 -28.02 -6.23
N GLY A 257 -16.76 -28.96 -5.92
CA GLY A 257 -16.82 -30.25 -6.58
C GLY A 257 -17.87 -31.19 -5.98
N GLY A 258 -18.44 -32.05 -6.82
CA GLY A 258 -19.56 -32.93 -6.45
C GLY A 258 -20.92 -32.22 -6.52
N ASN A 259 -22.00 -33.01 -6.63
CA ASN A 259 -23.37 -32.49 -6.68
C ASN A 259 -24.38 -33.46 -6.07
N ALA A 260 -24.34 -34.74 -6.47
CA ALA A 260 -25.28 -35.77 -6.01
C ALA A 260 -24.73 -36.56 -4.81
N TYR A 261 -25.62 -36.95 -3.89
CA TYR A 261 -25.27 -37.71 -2.67
C TYR A 261 -24.61 -39.07 -2.93
N ASN A 262 -24.86 -39.69 -4.09
CA ASN A 262 -24.47 -41.07 -4.39
C ASN A 262 -23.49 -41.19 -5.57
N VAL A 263 -22.87 -40.08 -5.99
CA VAL A 263 -21.92 -40.04 -7.11
C VAL A 263 -20.60 -39.45 -6.65
N ILE A 264 -19.51 -40.19 -6.87
CA ILE A 264 -18.14 -39.70 -6.69
C ILE A 264 -17.87 -38.58 -7.70
N ALA A 265 -17.28 -37.49 -7.22
CA ALA A 265 -16.96 -36.35 -8.07
C ALA A 265 -15.79 -36.67 -9.00
N GLY A 266 -16.01 -36.53 -10.31
CA GLY A 266 -14.94 -36.66 -11.31
C GLY A 266 -14.10 -35.39 -11.48
N LYS A 267 -14.52 -34.25 -10.92
CA LYS A 267 -13.83 -32.96 -11.03
C LYS A 267 -13.99 -32.13 -9.76
N VAL A 268 -12.93 -31.42 -9.37
CA VAL A 268 -12.92 -30.40 -8.32
C VAL A 268 -12.09 -29.20 -8.78
N THR A 269 -12.53 -28.00 -8.46
CA THR A 269 -11.75 -26.76 -8.63
C THR A 269 -11.34 -26.20 -7.28
N LEU A 270 -10.08 -25.78 -7.16
CA LEU A 270 -9.58 -25.00 -6.03
C LEU A 270 -9.15 -23.63 -6.53
N LYS A 271 -9.29 -22.62 -5.68
CA LYS A 271 -8.66 -21.31 -5.91
C LYS A 271 -8.02 -20.80 -4.62
N GLY A 272 -7.01 -19.96 -4.76
CA GLY A 272 -6.27 -19.46 -3.62
C GLY A 272 -5.33 -18.31 -3.93
N THR A 273 -4.59 -17.91 -2.90
CA THR A 273 -3.63 -16.80 -2.94
C THR A 273 -2.28 -17.23 -2.35
N ILE A 274 -1.20 -16.64 -2.84
CA ILE A 274 0.15 -16.76 -2.31
C ILE A 274 0.63 -15.36 -1.90
N ARG A 275 1.14 -15.22 -0.67
CA ARG A 275 1.82 -14.00 -0.19
C ARG A 275 3.27 -14.29 0.11
N SER A 276 4.21 -13.52 -0.42
CA SER A 276 5.65 -13.79 -0.24
C SER A 276 6.46 -12.53 0.09
N GLY A 277 7.41 -12.66 1.01
CA GLY A 277 8.29 -11.57 1.46
C GLY A 277 9.42 -11.20 0.49
N SER A 278 9.88 -12.17 -0.30
CA SER A 278 10.91 -11.94 -1.34
C SER A 278 10.55 -12.63 -2.66
N ASP A 279 11.12 -12.14 -3.76
CA ASP A 279 10.99 -12.78 -5.08
C ASP A 279 11.52 -14.22 -5.09
N ALA A 280 12.61 -14.48 -4.37
CA ALA A 280 13.15 -15.82 -4.24
C ALA A 280 12.14 -16.77 -3.57
N THR A 281 11.46 -16.31 -2.52
CA THR A 281 10.40 -17.07 -1.85
C THR A 281 9.15 -17.19 -2.71
N ARG A 282 8.79 -16.16 -3.48
CA ARG A 282 7.69 -16.16 -4.45
C ARG A 282 7.87 -17.26 -5.51
N GLU A 283 9.01 -17.25 -6.20
CA GLU A 283 9.34 -18.23 -7.23
C GLU A 283 9.45 -19.65 -6.65
N ARG A 284 10.01 -19.77 -5.44
CA ARG A 284 10.08 -21.05 -4.72
C ARG A 284 8.68 -21.57 -4.43
N ALA A 285 7.77 -20.73 -3.95
CA ALA A 285 6.39 -21.10 -3.67
C ALA A 285 5.68 -21.62 -4.92
N TRP A 286 5.78 -20.92 -6.05
CA TRP A 286 5.18 -21.35 -7.32
C TRP A 286 5.65 -22.74 -7.74
N ARG A 287 6.97 -22.98 -7.65
CA ARG A 287 7.57 -24.27 -7.99
C ARG A 287 7.11 -25.39 -7.05
N ARG A 288 7.01 -25.11 -5.75
CA ARG A 288 6.61 -26.10 -4.73
C ARG A 288 5.13 -26.42 -4.78
N VAL A 289 4.27 -25.42 -4.96
CA VAL A 289 2.83 -25.61 -5.18
C VAL A 289 2.63 -26.54 -6.38
N ARG A 290 3.24 -26.22 -7.52
CA ARG A 290 3.17 -27.05 -8.73
C ARG A 290 3.59 -28.49 -8.49
N ALA A 291 4.79 -28.69 -7.95
CA ALA A 291 5.35 -30.02 -7.72
C ALA A 291 4.51 -30.88 -6.77
N ILE A 292 3.96 -30.30 -5.70
CA ILE A 292 3.14 -31.03 -4.72
C ILE A 292 1.80 -31.43 -5.33
N LEU A 293 1.11 -30.52 -6.02
CA LEU A 293 -0.17 -30.82 -6.65
C LEU A 293 -0.03 -31.91 -7.71
N GLU A 294 0.98 -31.81 -8.58
CA GLU A 294 1.25 -32.81 -9.62
C GLU A 294 1.59 -34.20 -9.02
N ALA A 295 2.39 -34.24 -7.95
CA ALA A 295 2.75 -35.48 -7.28
C ALA A 295 1.55 -36.16 -6.62
N ILE A 296 0.67 -35.40 -5.95
CA ILE A 296 -0.54 -35.93 -5.31
C ILE A 296 -1.52 -36.44 -6.37
N ALA A 297 -1.75 -35.67 -7.43
CA ALA A 297 -2.61 -36.12 -8.52
C ALA A 297 -2.12 -37.47 -9.08
N THR A 298 -0.83 -37.56 -9.39
CA THR A 298 -0.18 -38.78 -9.91
C THR A 298 -0.33 -39.95 -8.94
N ALA A 299 -0.08 -39.76 -7.64
CA ALA A 299 -0.16 -40.80 -6.63
C ALA A 299 -1.58 -41.41 -6.50
N HIS A 300 -2.60 -40.63 -6.83
CA HIS A 300 -4.00 -41.06 -6.80
C HIS A 300 -4.58 -41.41 -8.18
N GLY A 301 -3.76 -41.39 -9.25
CA GLY A 301 -4.21 -41.65 -10.63
C GLY A 301 -5.05 -40.54 -11.27
N ALA A 302 -5.13 -39.37 -10.63
CA ALA A 302 -5.80 -38.19 -11.15
C ALA A 302 -4.85 -37.34 -12.01
N SER A 303 -5.40 -36.32 -12.68
CA SER A 303 -4.63 -35.25 -13.31
C SER A 303 -4.98 -33.90 -12.69
N VAL A 304 -4.05 -32.94 -12.81
CA VAL A 304 -4.23 -31.59 -12.30
C VAL A 304 -3.72 -30.57 -13.31
N GLN A 305 -4.44 -29.48 -13.47
CA GLN A 305 -3.97 -28.25 -14.11
C GLN A 305 -3.83 -27.17 -13.05
N LEU A 306 -2.73 -26.41 -13.10
CA LEU A 306 -2.44 -25.31 -12.19
C LEU A 306 -2.10 -24.05 -13.01
N ASP A 307 -2.91 -23.03 -12.82
CA ASP A 307 -2.72 -21.70 -13.37
C ASP A 307 -2.35 -20.76 -12.21
N ILE A 308 -1.14 -20.18 -12.26
CA ILE A 308 -0.69 -19.16 -11.30
C ILE A 308 -0.66 -17.83 -12.04
N HIS A 309 -1.30 -16.83 -11.46
CA HIS A 309 -1.33 -15.47 -11.97
C HIS A 309 -0.42 -14.61 -11.10
N LYS A 310 0.65 -14.07 -11.73
CA LYS A 310 1.55 -13.12 -11.07
C LYS A 310 0.78 -11.82 -10.81
N GLY A 311 0.52 -11.51 -9.54
CA GLY A 311 -0.09 -10.24 -9.14
C GLY A 311 0.97 -9.21 -8.72
N GLU A 312 0.59 -8.35 -7.80
CA GLU A 312 1.41 -7.25 -7.30
C GLU A 312 2.70 -7.74 -6.62
N PRO A 313 3.84 -7.09 -6.84
CA PRO A 313 5.05 -7.31 -6.06
C PRO A 313 4.92 -6.74 -4.64
N GLY A 314 5.77 -7.21 -3.73
CA GLY A 314 5.85 -6.65 -2.38
C GLY A 314 6.62 -5.34 -2.38
N VAL A 315 6.27 -4.41 -1.50
CA VAL A 315 7.03 -3.20 -1.28
C VAL A 315 8.30 -3.54 -0.51
N VAL A 316 9.45 -3.13 -1.05
CA VAL A 316 10.74 -3.17 -0.37
C VAL A 316 11.18 -1.74 -0.09
N ASN A 317 11.27 -1.40 1.20
CA ASN A 317 11.75 -0.10 1.63
C ASN A 317 13.26 -0.03 1.48
N ASP A 318 13.73 0.90 0.66
CA ASP A 318 15.13 1.24 0.53
C ASP A 318 15.69 1.79 1.85
N VAL A 319 16.96 1.49 2.12
CA VAL A 319 17.61 1.85 3.39
C VAL A 319 17.77 3.37 3.53
N GLU A 320 18.26 4.05 2.48
CA GLU A 320 18.49 5.49 2.51
C GLU A 320 17.18 6.27 2.55
N MET A 321 16.18 5.82 1.77
CA MET A 321 14.84 6.43 1.79
C MET A 321 14.13 6.19 3.13
N THR A 322 14.36 5.06 3.79
CA THR A 322 13.89 4.83 5.16
C THR A 322 14.52 5.81 6.14
N GLU A 323 15.83 5.99 6.08
CA GLU A 323 16.55 6.93 6.95
C GLU A 323 16.11 8.38 6.73
N LEU A 324 15.82 8.76 5.49
CA LEU A 324 15.21 10.05 5.14
C LEU A 324 13.88 10.25 5.88
N ILE A 325 12.96 9.29 5.80
CA ILE A 325 11.66 9.38 6.50
C ILE A 325 11.85 9.45 8.02
N VAL A 326 12.76 8.63 8.57
CA VAL A 326 13.05 8.65 10.01
C VAL A 326 13.56 10.02 10.44
N ALA A 327 14.49 10.61 9.69
CA ALA A 327 15.04 11.94 10.01
C ALA A 327 13.98 13.03 9.90
N SER A 328 13.20 13.04 8.82
CA SER A 328 12.13 14.01 8.59
C SER A 328 11.03 13.91 9.64
N ALA A 329 10.57 12.71 9.97
CA ALA A 329 9.56 12.51 11.01
C ALA A 329 10.11 12.94 12.39
N LYS A 330 11.36 12.62 12.73
CA LYS A 330 11.96 13.07 14.00
C LYS A 330 12.00 14.59 14.13
N ALA A 331 12.28 15.30 13.04
CA ALA A 331 12.26 16.77 13.03
C ALA A 331 10.84 17.32 13.25
N CYS A 332 9.81 16.67 12.70
CA CYS A 332 8.42 17.13 12.81
C CYS A 332 7.75 16.78 14.15
N ILE A 333 7.95 15.57 14.67
CA ILE A 333 7.18 15.03 15.81
C ILE A 333 8.05 14.53 16.97
N GLY A 334 9.37 14.65 16.89
CA GLY A 334 10.28 14.20 17.93
C GLY A 334 10.55 12.69 17.91
N VAL A 335 11.66 12.29 18.55
CA VAL A 335 12.20 10.92 18.49
C VAL A 335 11.25 9.85 19.02
N ASP A 336 10.52 10.14 20.09
CA ASP A 336 9.65 9.16 20.77
C ASP A 336 8.37 8.83 19.98
N ASN A 337 8.12 9.56 18.89
CA ASN A 337 6.95 9.38 18.03
C ASN A 337 7.28 8.71 16.68
N VAL A 338 8.54 8.29 16.48
CA VAL A 338 8.97 7.50 15.31
C VAL A 338 9.26 6.08 15.74
N LEU A 339 8.51 5.13 15.20
CA LEU A 339 8.52 3.73 15.56
C LEU A 339 9.22 2.89 14.48
N SER A 340 10.18 2.07 14.90
CA SER A 340 10.71 0.99 14.06
C SER A 340 9.82 -0.23 14.27
N THR A 341 9.00 -0.54 13.27
CA THR A 341 8.08 -1.68 13.31
C THR A 341 8.14 -2.45 12.00
N PRO A 342 8.05 -3.80 12.03
CA PRO A 342 7.99 -4.59 10.82
C PRO A 342 6.84 -4.15 9.90
N GLY A 343 6.99 -4.44 8.61
CA GLY A 343 5.95 -4.26 7.61
C GLY A 343 4.66 -5.02 7.89
N TRP A 344 3.64 -4.74 7.09
CA TRP A 344 2.38 -5.48 7.12
C TRP A 344 2.42 -6.70 6.20
N THR A 345 1.58 -7.70 6.50
CA THR A 345 1.41 -8.87 5.62
C THR A 345 0.39 -8.63 4.49
N ILE A 346 -0.04 -7.38 4.29
CA ILE A 346 -0.92 -6.99 3.18
C ILE A 346 -0.11 -6.86 1.87
N ALA A 347 -0.79 -6.69 0.74
CA ALA A 347 -0.17 -6.19 -0.49
C ALA A 347 -0.56 -4.72 -0.68
N ASP A 348 0.23 -4.01 -1.47
CA ASP A 348 -0.06 -2.65 -1.91
C ASP A 348 0.64 -2.47 -3.26
N ASP A 349 -0.08 -1.94 -4.25
CA ASP A 349 0.43 -1.84 -5.62
C ASP A 349 1.56 -0.79 -5.78
N PHE A 350 1.88 -0.05 -4.71
CA PHE A 350 3.13 0.71 -4.60
C PHE A 350 4.37 -0.19 -4.75
N GLY A 351 4.24 -1.51 -4.59
CA GLY A 351 5.28 -2.46 -4.93
C GLY A 351 5.82 -2.27 -6.36
N TYR A 352 4.98 -1.87 -7.31
CA TYR A 352 5.43 -1.58 -8.68
C TYR A 352 6.38 -0.38 -8.77
N TYR A 353 6.26 0.60 -7.87
CA TYR A 353 7.20 1.73 -7.76
C TYR A 353 8.53 1.27 -7.16
N SER A 354 8.45 0.43 -6.12
CA SER A 354 9.59 -0.16 -5.42
C SER A 354 10.44 -1.05 -6.35
N GLU A 355 9.84 -1.76 -7.31
CA GLU A 355 10.59 -2.48 -8.35
C GLU A 355 11.32 -1.55 -9.35
N LYS A 356 10.92 -0.28 -9.47
CA LYS A 356 11.45 0.65 -10.48
C LYS A 356 12.50 1.62 -9.97
N CYS A 357 12.36 2.11 -8.74
CA CYS A 357 13.29 3.05 -8.15
C CYS A 357 13.38 2.87 -6.63
N PRO A 358 14.46 3.34 -5.97
CA PRO A 358 14.54 3.38 -4.52
C PRO A 358 13.27 4.01 -3.93
N SER A 359 12.59 3.27 -3.04
CA SER A 359 11.27 3.65 -2.59
C SER A 359 11.13 3.46 -1.08
N VAL A 360 10.26 4.25 -0.44
CA VAL A 360 9.89 4.06 0.96
C VAL A 360 8.39 4.21 1.15
N TYR A 361 7.83 3.24 1.86
CA TYR A 361 6.46 3.19 2.32
C TYR A 361 6.46 3.27 3.84
N PHE A 362 5.77 4.27 4.39
CA PHE A 362 5.67 4.44 5.83
C PHE A 362 4.23 4.57 6.28
N ARG A 363 4.01 4.30 7.56
CA ARG A 363 2.69 4.26 8.17
C ARG A 363 2.46 5.46 9.08
N LEU A 364 1.31 6.10 8.94
CA LEU A 364 0.84 7.19 9.80
C LEU A 364 -0.20 6.65 10.77
N GLY A 365 0.12 6.60 12.06
CA GLY A 365 -0.80 6.18 13.10
C GLY A 365 -2.03 7.08 13.18
N ILE A 366 -3.21 6.47 13.20
CA ILE A 366 -4.52 7.14 13.30
C ILE A 366 -5.37 6.57 14.45
N ARG A 367 -4.85 5.64 15.25
CA ARG A 367 -5.61 5.02 16.33
C ARG A 367 -5.91 6.03 17.44
N ASN A 368 -7.18 6.21 17.76
CA ASN A 368 -7.63 7.05 18.86
C ASN A 368 -9.01 6.62 19.36
N GLU A 369 -9.04 6.06 20.57
CA GLU A 369 -10.26 5.60 21.24
C GLU A 369 -11.26 6.73 21.51
N ALA A 370 -10.80 7.96 21.78
CA ALA A 370 -11.67 9.09 22.14
C ALA A 370 -12.56 9.56 20.99
N VAL A 371 -12.11 9.37 19.75
CA VAL A 371 -12.86 9.73 18.53
C VAL A 371 -13.37 8.50 17.78
N GLY A 372 -13.22 7.29 18.34
CA GLY A 372 -13.69 6.03 17.75
C GLY A 372 -12.88 5.54 16.55
N SER A 373 -11.67 6.07 16.33
CA SER A 373 -10.73 5.62 15.29
C SER A 373 -9.99 4.38 15.78
N VAL A 374 -10.68 3.23 15.78
CA VAL A 374 -10.17 1.97 16.38
C VAL A 374 -10.42 0.73 15.52
N PHE A 375 -11.20 0.88 14.45
CA PHE A 375 -11.57 -0.21 13.56
C PHE A 375 -10.47 -0.45 12.51
N PRO A 376 -10.24 -1.70 12.11
CA PRO A 376 -9.22 -2.02 11.11
C PRO A 376 -9.63 -1.49 9.72
N LEU A 377 -8.66 -1.49 8.80
CA LEU A 377 -8.90 -1.26 7.38
C LEU A 377 -9.99 -2.22 6.87
N HIS A 378 -10.77 -1.77 5.88
CA HIS A 378 -11.85 -2.51 5.19
C HIS A 378 -13.04 -2.86 6.10
N HIS A 379 -13.13 -2.25 7.27
CA HIS A 379 -14.27 -2.39 8.17
C HIS A 379 -15.32 -1.30 7.89
N ALA A 380 -16.62 -1.64 7.87
CA ALA A 380 -17.72 -0.68 7.64
C ALA A 380 -17.72 0.51 8.62
N ARG A 381 -17.13 0.33 9.80
CA ARG A 381 -16.97 1.36 10.84
C ARG A 381 -15.59 2.03 10.87
N PHE A 382 -14.76 1.82 9.84
CA PHE A 382 -13.46 2.45 9.72
C PHE A 382 -13.57 3.97 9.82
N ARG A 383 -12.62 4.58 10.54
CA ARG A 383 -12.54 6.03 10.77
C ARG A 383 -11.07 6.41 10.78
N VAL A 384 -10.80 7.64 10.35
CA VAL A 384 -9.49 8.29 10.43
C VAL A 384 -9.57 9.38 11.49
N ASP A 385 -8.60 9.42 12.41
CA ASP A 385 -8.38 10.61 13.24
C ASP A 385 -7.68 11.69 12.41
N GLU A 386 -8.46 12.69 11.98
CA GLU A 386 -7.99 13.80 11.13
C GLU A 386 -6.85 14.61 11.77
N ALA A 387 -6.66 14.54 13.10
CA ALA A 387 -5.54 15.18 13.78
C ALA A 387 -4.16 14.63 13.36
N ALA A 388 -4.11 13.40 12.82
CA ALA A 388 -2.89 12.79 12.30
C ALA A 388 -2.44 13.40 10.96
N LEU A 389 -3.35 13.91 10.14
CA LEU A 389 -3.07 14.21 8.73
C LEU A 389 -2.01 15.31 8.54
N LYS A 390 -1.99 16.30 9.44
CA LYS A 390 -0.94 17.34 9.45
C LYS A 390 0.46 16.75 9.65
N VAL A 391 0.57 15.67 10.44
CA VAL A 391 1.85 14.98 10.68
C VAL A 391 2.33 14.28 9.41
N GLY A 392 1.42 13.58 8.73
CA GLY A 392 1.74 12.93 7.46
C GLY A 392 2.18 13.94 6.39
N ALA A 393 1.40 15.01 6.19
CA ALA A 393 1.75 16.07 5.24
C ALA A 393 3.08 16.76 5.57
N ALA A 394 3.31 17.13 6.83
CA ALA A 394 4.57 17.75 7.25
C ALA A 394 5.78 16.82 7.05
N THR A 395 5.62 15.53 7.37
CA THR A 395 6.67 14.52 7.15
C THR A 395 7.00 14.38 5.67
N LEU A 396 5.99 14.33 4.79
CA LEU A 396 6.18 14.26 3.34
C LEU A 396 6.90 15.50 2.79
N VAL A 397 6.50 16.71 3.19
CA VAL A 397 7.17 17.96 2.77
C VAL A 397 8.63 17.99 3.26
N SER A 398 8.86 17.64 4.53
CA SER A 398 10.19 17.58 5.13
C SER A 398 11.09 16.58 4.40
N ALA A 399 10.58 15.39 4.09
CA ALA A 399 11.31 14.37 3.35
C ALA A 399 11.60 14.83 1.91
N ALA A 400 10.63 15.44 1.25
CA ALA A 400 10.80 15.91 -0.13
C ALA A 400 11.87 16.99 -0.25
N THR A 401 11.79 18.03 0.58
CA THR A 401 12.78 19.12 0.57
C THR A 401 14.17 18.65 0.98
N SER A 402 14.25 17.75 1.97
CA SER A 402 15.51 17.13 2.40
C SER A 402 16.15 16.31 1.26
N PHE A 403 15.39 15.44 0.61
CA PHE A 403 15.86 14.64 -0.53
C PHE A 403 16.39 15.52 -1.66
N LEU A 404 15.65 16.56 -2.03
CA LEU A 404 16.02 17.45 -3.13
C LEU A 404 17.27 18.29 -2.84
N SER A 405 17.60 18.50 -1.56
CA SER A 405 18.79 19.23 -1.10
C SER A 405 20.06 18.38 -1.07
N MET A 406 19.94 17.05 -1.05
CA MET A 406 21.10 16.16 -1.07
C MET A 406 21.78 16.22 -2.44
N HIS A 407 23.10 16.37 -2.44
CA HIS A 407 23.90 16.34 -3.66
C HIS A 407 24.07 14.89 -4.15
N ARG A 408 23.96 14.67 -5.47
CA ARG A 408 24.44 13.42 -6.07
C ARG A 408 25.95 13.36 -5.87
N GLU A 409 26.43 12.33 -5.17
CA GLU A 409 27.82 11.91 -5.37
C GLU A 409 27.90 11.41 -6.83
N ASN A 410 28.73 12.07 -7.63
CA ASN A 410 28.90 11.78 -9.06
C ASN A 410 29.60 10.44 -9.30
#